data_AF-A0A1V4MVP7-F1
#
_entry.id   AF-A0A1V4MVP7-F1
#
_cell.length_a   1.000
_cell.length_b   1.000
_cell.length_c   1.000
_cell.angle_alpha   90.00
_cell.angle_beta   90.00
_cell.angle_gamma   90.00
#
_symmetry.space_group_name_H-M   'P 1'
#
loop_
_entity.id
_entity.type
_entity.pdbx_description
1 polymer ?
#
loop_
_entity_poly.entity_id
_entity_poly.type
_entity_poly.pdbx_seq_one_letter_code
_entity_poly.pdbx_strand_id
1 'polypeptide(L)'
;MRSCRNLIVAGLLPLLLSCGSERTVVITAGTVYSGPERCTYTWREGDGWAFLAWALDIDGGAQVLALQSGRAPDQVPLPGDEIVLPIHQDLSEALERRLDAARLVREATEALAEEDTSAVRTLLRQAMETDSTWSIPAYDLALIMLSQDGPGEVIEMLRPVAHKYEAALIQSEIAWNNGDTDAALRQLEICLMDEDPPFEALAAAALIYTVTGHYYQASGIWREILASPEADAAIRLMAAEYAILQEQRSSRR
;
A
#
# COMPACT_ATOMS: atom_id res chain seq x y z
N MET A 1 17.28 31.77 12.87
CA MET A 1 17.53 30.83 11.76
C MET A 1 18.44 29.74 12.29
N ARG A 2 17.86 28.71 12.93
CA ARG A 2 18.58 27.57 13.49
C ARG A 2 17.88 26.30 13.03
N SER A 3 18.72 25.37 12.59
CA SER A 3 18.49 23.97 12.27
C SER A 3 17.25 23.32 12.90
N CYS A 4 16.28 22.94 12.06
CA CYS A 4 15.18 22.02 12.37
C CYS A 4 15.12 20.86 11.37
N ARG A 5 16.28 20.45 10.82
CA ARG A 5 16.34 19.50 9.69
C ARG A 5 16.51 18.02 10.07
N ASN A 6 16.64 17.68 11.35
CA ASN A 6 17.09 16.34 11.78
C ASN A 6 16.15 15.60 12.76
N LEU A 7 14.84 15.84 12.75
CA LEU A 7 13.93 15.22 13.74
C LEU A 7 12.75 14.42 13.19
N ILE A 8 12.59 14.27 11.86
CA ILE A 8 11.45 13.53 11.29
C ILE A 8 11.87 12.26 10.52
N VAL A 9 13.13 12.13 10.11
CA VAL A 9 13.58 10.96 9.30
C VAL A 9 13.76 9.68 10.13
N ALA A 10 13.89 9.76 11.46
CA ALA A 10 14.18 8.60 12.30
C ALA A 10 12.94 7.81 12.77
N GLY A 11 11.72 8.25 12.41
CA GLY A 11 10.47 7.68 12.94
C GLY A 11 9.70 6.73 12.00
N LEU A 12 10.09 6.64 10.72
CA LEU A 12 9.36 5.86 9.71
C LEU A 12 9.97 4.48 9.40
N LEU A 13 11.14 4.18 9.96
CA LEU A 13 11.79 2.86 9.79
C LEU A 13 11.11 1.67 10.51
N PRO A 14 10.25 1.80 11.55
CA PRO A 14 9.68 0.60 12.17
C PRO A 14 8.45 0.05 11.41
N LEU A 15 8.03 0.64 10.28
CA LEU A 15 6.96 0.07 9.44
C LEU A 15 7.39 -1.15 8.63
N LEU A 16 8.69 -1.44 8.53
CA LEU A 16 9.24 -2.61 7.84
C LEU A 16 9.08 -3.93 8.63
N LEU A 17 8.42 -3.91 9.79
CA LEU A 17 8.05 -5.10 10.57
C LEU A 17 6.53 -5.30 10.69
N SER A 18 5.72 -4.55 9.94
CA SER A 18 4.28 -4.82 9.91
C SER A 18 3.98 -5.96 8.94
N CYS A 19 3.90 -7.18 9.51
CA CYS A 19 3.01 -8.20 8.97
C CYS A 19 1.61 -7.60 8.82
N GLY A 20 1.16 -7.43 7.58
CA GLY A 20 -0.23 -7.34 7.15
C GLY A 20 -1.10 -6.32 7.89
N SER A 21 -1.36 -5.19 7.24
CA SER A 21 -2.62 -4.48 7.41
C SER A 21 -3.31 -4.36 6.06
N GLU A 22 -4.59 -4.72 6.08
CA GLU A 22 -5.52 -4.85 4.96
C GLU A 22 -5.63 -3.55 4.14
N ARG A 23 -5.55 -3.73 2.81
CA ARG A 23 -5.99 -2.89 1.68
C ARG A 23 -4.85 -2.65 0.69
N THR A 24 -4.72 -3.60 -0.24
CA THR A 24 -4.28 -3.29 -1.61
C THR A 24 -5.39 -3.78 -2.56
N VAL A 25 -5.45 -3.17 -3.74
CA VAL A 25 -6.59 -3.31 -4.66
C VAL A 25 -6.45 -4.55 -5.56
N VAL A 26 -7.25 -5.56 -5.22
CA VAL A 26 -8.11 -6.44 -6.05
C VAL A 26 -7.50 -7.07 -7.32
N ILE A 27 -6.98 -8.29 -7.18
CA ILE A 27 -7.37 -9.36 -8.11
C ILE A 27 -8.76 -9.80 -7.65
N THR A 28 -9.81 -9.58 -8.44
CA THR A 28 -11.20 -9.88 -8.03
C THR A 28 -11.33 -11.33 -7.55
N ALA A 29 -11.34 -11.51 -6.23
CA ALA A 29 -11.71 -12.73 -5.55
C ALA A 29 -13.21 -12.64 -5.25
N GLY A 30 -14.00 -13.43 -5.94
CA GLY A 30 -15.45 -13.48 -5.75
C GLY A 30 -16.16 -14.57 -6.55
N THR A 31 -15.46 -15.23 -7.46
CA THR A 31 -16.01 -16.36 -8.21
C THR A 31 -15.53 -17.66 -7.60
N VAL A 32 -16.48 -18.40 -7.03
CA VAL A 32 -16.31 -19.82 -6.73
C VAL A 32 -16.15 -20.54 -8.08
N TYR A 33 -14.92 -20.63 -8.59
CA TYR A 33 -14.65 -21.41 -9.78
C TYR A 33 -14.84 -22.88 -9.43
N SER A 34 -15.75 -23.57 -10.12
CA SER A 34 -16.01 -24.99 -9.91
C SER A 34 -15.35 -25.79 -11.04
N GLY A 35 -14.46 -26.72 -10.68
CA GLY A 35 -13.88 -27.68 -11.63
C GLY A 35 -12.50 -27.31 -12.21
N PRO A 36 -12.19 -27.72 -13.45
CA PRO A 36 -10.85 -27.72 -14.07
C PRO A 36 -10.34 -26.35 -14.53
N GLU A 37 -11.10 -25.28 -14.31
CA GLU A 37 -10.80 -23.91 -14.78
C GLU A 37 -9.86 -23.14 -13.85
N ARG A 38 -9.21 -23.83 -12.90
CA ARG A 38 -8.35 -23.24 -11.88
C ARG A 38 -6.88 -23.40 -12.24
N CYS A 39 -6.06 -22.41 -11.88
CA CYS A 39 -4.61 -22.50 -12.04
C CYS A 39 -4.02 -23.64 -11.20
N THR A 40 -3.19 -24.46 -11.83
CA THR A 40 -2.28 -25.36 -11.13
C THR A 40 -0.97 -24.62 -10.87
N TYR A 41 -0.49 -24.72 -9.64
CA TYR A 41 0.76 -24.14 -9.21
C TYR A 41 1.69 -25.23 -8.68
N THR A 42 2.93 -25.26 -9.18
CA THR A 42 3.98 -26.13 -8.64
C THR A 42 4.68 -25.43 -7.49
N TRP A 43 4.56 -26.02 -6.30
CA TRP A 43 5.17 -25.51 -5.08
C TRP A 43 6.69 -25.42 -5.22
N ARG A 44 7.29 -24.27 -4.92
CA ARG A 44 8.74 -24.07 -4.97
C ARG A 44 9.37 -24.10 -3.59
N GLU A 45 10.67 -24.32 -3.56
CA GLU A 45 11.46 -24.25 -2.33
C GLU A 45 11.35 -22.86 -1.69
N GLY A 46 11.14 -22.82 -0.38
CA GLY A 46 10.95 -21.58 0.38
C GLY A 46 9.57 -20.93 0.23
N ASP A 47 8.62 -21.52 -0.50
CA ASP A 47 7.25 -21.02 -0.53
C ASP A 47 6.48 -21.39 0.74
N GLY A 48 5.53 -20.53 1.11
CA GLY A 48 4.62 -20.72 2.23
C GLY A 48 3.24 -20.15 1.90
N TRP A 49 2.21 -20.63 2.58
CA TRP A 49 0.84 -20.09 2.41
C TRP A 49 0.77 -18.59 2.66
N ALA A 50 1.52 -18.09 3.65
CA ALA A 50 1.62 -16.66 3.92
C ALA A 50 2.25 -15.88 2.77
N PHE A 51 3.31 -16.43 2.16
CA PHE A 51 3.97 -15.80 1.02
C PHE A 51 3.03 -15.72 -0.19
N LEU A 52 2.38 -16.82 -0.57
CA LEU A 52 1.43 -16.82 -1.68
C LEU A 52 0.24 -15.89 -1.41
N ALA A 53 -0.35 -15.94 -0.21
CA ALA A 53 -1.50 -15.12 0.12
C ALA A 53 -1.17 -13.62 0.09
N TRP A 54 0.03 -13.23 0.52
CA TRP A 54 0.52 -11.86 0.40
C TRP A 54 0.77 -11.46 -1.07
N ALA A 55 1.45 -12.28 -1.85
CA ALA A 55 1.76 -11.98 -3.25
C ALA A 55 0.48 -11.82 -4.11
N LEU A 56 -0.55 -12.59 -3.77
CA LEU A 56 -1.83 -12.64 -4.48
C LEU A 56 -2.90 -11.73 -3.87
N ASP A 57 -2.61 -11.11 -2.73
CA ASP A 57 -3.52 -10.22 -2.01
C ASP A 57 -4.87 -10.89 -1.68
N ILE A 58 -4.80 -12.09 -1.08
CA ILE A 58 -5.97 -12.90 -0.75
C ILE A 58 -6.63 -12.40 0.54
N ASP A 59 -7.88 -11.98 0.44
CA ASP A 59 -8.72 -11.65 1.61
C ASP A 59 -8.80 -12.83 2.59
N GLY A 60 -8.51 -12.56 3.86
CA GLY A 60 -8.42 -13.59 4.92
C GLY A 60 -7.10 -14.39 4.93
N GLY A 61 -6.18 -14.09 4.01
CA GLY A 61 -4.78 -14.48 4.08
C GLY A 61 -4.49 -15.97 3.91
N ALA A 62 -3.40 -16.42 4.52
CA ALA A 62 -2.81 -17.75 4.35
C ALA A 62 -3.79 -18.91 4.61
N GLN A 63 -4.61 -18.79 5.66
CA GLN A 63 -5.52 -19.84 6.08
C GLN A 63 -6.65 -20.03 5.06
N VAL A 64 -7.22 -18.92 4.57
CA VAL A 64 -8.27 -18.94 3.55
C VAL A 64 -7.72 -19.53 2.25
N LEU A 65 -6.52 -19.11 1.83
CA LEU A 65 -5.89 -19.64 0.63
C LEU A 65 -5.67 -21.16 0.71
N ALA A 66 -5.15 -21.66 1.83
CA ALA A 66 -4.92 -23.09 2.03
C ALA A 66 -6.24 -23.89 1.91
N LEU A 67 -7.30 -23.42 2.60
CA LEU A 67 -8.61 -24.06 2.60
C LEU A 67 -9.26 -24.05 1.22
N GLN A 68 -9.20 -22.91 0.51
CA GLN A 68 -9.72 -22.78 -0.86
C GLN A 68 -8.97 -23.67 -1.87
N SER A 69 -7.71 -23.98 -1.56
CA SER A 69 -6.86 -24.91 -2.31
C SER A 69 -7.05 -26.38 -1.89
N GLY A 70 -8.01 -26.67 -1.00
CA GLY A 70 -8.35 -28.02 -0.55
C GLY A 70 -7.36 -28.62 0.45
N ARG A 71 -6.56 -27.80 1.15
CA ARG A 71 -5.56 -28.23 2.13
C ARG A 71 -5.82 -27.63 3.51
N ALA A 72 -5.36 -28.30 4.55
CA ALA A 72 -5.38 -27.73 5.90
C ALA A 72 -4.26 -26.66 6.03
N PRO A 73 -4.46 -25.57 6.79
CA PRO A 73 -3.47 -24.49 6.89
C PRO A 73 -2.11 -24.91 7.47
N ASP A 74 -2.07 -25.96 8.28
CA ASP A 74 -0.86 -26.57 8.85
C ASP A 74 -0.15 -27.53 7.87
N GLN A 75 -0.79 -27.88 6.76
CA GLN A 75 -0.21 -28.72 5.72
C GLN A 75 0.48 -27.87 4.66
N VAL A 76 1.79 -27.71 4.79
CA VAL A 76 2.63 -27.09 3.77
C VAL A 76 3.02 -28.13 2.72
N PRO A 77 2.75 -27.91 1.41
CA PRO A 77 3.19 -28.80 0.34
C PRO A 77 4.72 -28.91 0.28
N LEU A 78 5.21 -30.01 -0.28
CA LEU A 78 6.63 -30.19 -0.56
C LEU A 78 7.02 -29.52 -1.89
N PRO A 79 8.28 -29.06 -2.05
CA PRO A 79 8.75 -28.57 -3.34
C PRO A 79 8.52 -29.60 -4.45
N GLY A 80 7.89 -29.18 -5.55
CA GLY A 80 7.46 -30.03 -6.66
C GLY A 80 6.02 -30.54 -6.57
N ASP A 81 5.34 -30.37 -5.43
CA ASP A 81 3.91 -30.70 -5.32
C ASP A 81 3.07 -29.74 -6.19
N GLU A 82 2.06 -30.28 -6.86
CA GLU A 82 1.06 -29.46 -7.54
C GLU A 82 -0.11 -29.13 -6.60
N ILE A 83 -0.50 -27.86 -6.58
CA ILE A 83 -1.68 -27.38 -5.87
C ILE A 83 -2.59 -26.60 -6.83
N VAL A 84 -3.89 -26.64 -6.56
CA VAL A 84 -4.89 -25.89 -7.33
C VAL A 84 -5.21 -24.62 -6.56
N LEU A 85 -4.92 -23.47 -7.15
CA LEU A 85 -5.20 -22.17 -6.56
C LEU A 85 -6.61 -21.69 -6.92
N PRO A 86 -7.26 -20.85 -6.08
CA PRO A 86 -8.58 -20.29 -6.35
C PRO A 86 -8.54 -19.14 -7.38
N ILE A 87 -7.80 -19.34 -8.48
CA ILE A 87 -7.54 -18.35 -9.54
C ILE A 87 -7.93 -18.98 -10.87
N HIS A 88 -8.57 -18.22 -11.76
CA HIS A 88 -8.94 -18.69 -13.08
C HIS A 88 -7.70 -19.00 -13.94
N GLN A 89 -7.72 -20.11 -14.68
CA GLN A 89 -6.60 -20.61 -15.48
C GLN A 89 -6.02 -19.59 -16.48
N ASP A 90 -6.85 -18.68 -16.99
CA ASP A 90 -6.42 -17.64 -17.95
C ASP A 90 -5.42 -16.65 -17.33
N LEU A 91 -5.32 -16.64 -16.00
CA LEU A 91 -4.37 -15.83 -15.25
C LEU A 91 -3.08 -16.58 -14.92
N SER A 92 -2.85 -17.79 -15.46
CA SER A 92 -1.66 -18.60 -15.13
C SER A 92 -0.34 -17.87 -15.41
N GLU A 93 -0.20 -17.23 -16.56
CA GLU A 93 1.01 -16.44 -16.87
C GLU A 93 1.16 -15.23 -15.94
N ALA A 94 0.05 -14.58 -15.58
CA ALA A 94 0.07 -13.45 -14.67
C ALA A 94 0.43 -13.88 -13.24
N LEU A 95 -0.07 -15.04 -12.81
CA LEU A 95 0.25 -15.68 -11.55
C LEU A 95 1.74 -16.02 -11.46
N GLU A 96 2.31 -16.62 -12.50
CA GLU A 96 3.74 -16.93 -12.55
C GLU A 96 4.60 -15.67 -12.43
N ARG A 97 4.31 -14.65 -13.25
CA ARG A 97 4.99 -13.35 -13.17
C ARG A 97 4.87 -12.72 -11.78
N ARG A 98 3.66 -12.75 -11.18
CA ARG A 98 3.42 -12.21 -9.84
C ARG A 98 4.26 -12.91 -8.78
N LEU A 99 4.29 -14.24 -8.78
CA LEU A 99 5.03 -15.01 -7.79
C LEU A 99 6.54 -14.87 -7.97
N ASP A 100 7.02 -14.76 -9.20
CA ASP A 100 8.44 -14.50 -9.47
C ASP A 100 8.85 -13.09 -9.03
N ALA A 101 8.04 -12.07 -9.32
CA ALA A 101 8.25 -10.72 -8.78
C ALA A 101 8.21 -10.71 -7.24
N ALA A 102 7.31 -11.47 -6.63
CA ALA A 102 7.18 -11.56 -5.18
C ALA A 102 8.39 -12.17 -4.49
N ARG A 103 9.07 -13.14 -5.14
CA ARG A 103 10.34 -13.68 -4.64
C ARG A 103 11.43 -12.62 -4.64
N LEU A 104 11.54 -11.84 -5.71
CA LEU A 104 12.50 -10.73 -5.79
C LEU A 104 12.27 -9.70 -4.69
N VAL A 105 11.01 -9.40 -4.35
CA VAL A 105 10.69 -8.51 -3.21
C VAL A 105 11.09 -9.13 -1.88
N ARG A 106 10.85 -10.44 -1.68
CA ARG A 106 11.31 -11.13 -0.46
C ARG A 106 12.84 -11.09 -0.32
N GLU A 107 13.56 -11.35 -1.40
CA GLU A 107 15.03 -11.23 -1.44
C GLU A 107 15.47 -9.78 -1.16
N ALA A 108 14.72 -8.79 -1.65
CA ALA A 108 14.99 -7.39 -1.34
C ALA A 108 14.83 -7.10 0.16
N THR A 109 13.80 -7.67 0.81
CA THR A 109 13.61 -7.55 2.27
C THR A 109 14.76 -8.18 3.05
N GLU A 110 15.29 -9.32 2.58
CA GLU A 110 16.46 -9.96 3.19
C GLU A 110 17.72 -9.07 3.03
N ALA A 111 17.96 -8.53 1.83
CA ALA A 111 19.06 -7.59 1.58
C ALA A 111 18.95 -6.30 2.42
N LEU A 112 17.72 -5.83 2.67
CA LEU A 112 17.47 -4.68 3.53
C LEU A 112 17.87 -4.96 4.99
N ALA A 113 17.64 -6.18 5.48
CA ALA A 113 18.08 -6.60 6.81
C ALA A 113 19.62 -6.64 6.94
N GLU A 114 20.32 -6.79 5.81
CA GLU A 114 21.78 -6.71 5.70
C GLU A 114 22.30 -5.29 5.39
N GLU A 115 21.41 -4.29 5.36
CA GLU A 115 21.68 -2.90 5.01
C GLU A 115 22.23 -2.69 3.57
N ASP A 116 22.12 -3.68 2.67
CA ASP A 116 22.56 -3.56 1.28
C ASP A 116 21.51 -2.85 0.41
N THR A 117 21.50 -1.52 0.50
CA THR A 117 20.54 -0.70 -0.26
C THR A 117 20.72 -0.80 -1.79
N SER A 118 21.91 -1.17 -2.28
CA SER A 118 22.14 -1.33 -3.71
C SER A 118 21.46 -2.60 -4.24
N ALA A 119 21.58 -3.71 -3.50
CA ALA A 119 20.88 -4.94 -3.81
C ALA A 119 19.36 -4.74 -3.75
N VAL A 120 18.85 -4.09 -2.70
CA VAL A 120 17.41 -3.77 -2.56
C VAL A 120 16.88 -3.04 -3.80
N ARG A 121 17.54 -1.96 -4.23
CA ARG A 121 17.12 -1.18 -5.41
C ARG A 121 17.12 -2.01 -6.68
N THR A 122 18.11 -2.89 -6.84
CA THR A 122 18.23 -3.75 -8.02
C THR A 122 17.10 -4.79 -8.06
N LEU A 123 16.85 -5.46 -6.94
CA LEU A 123 15.82 -6.48 -6.81
C LEU A 123 14.41 -5.91 -6.99
N LEU A 124 14.11 -4.75 -6.39
CA LEU A 124 12.81 -4.10 -6.55
C LEU A 124 12.56 -3.64 -8.00
N ARG A 125 13.58 -3.11 -8.70
CA ARG A 125 13.45 -2.79 -10.13
C ARG A 125 13.19 -4.04 -10.97
N GLN A 126 13.92 -5.12 -10.70
CA GLN A 126 13.70 -6.38 -11.41
C GLN A 126 12.30 -6.95 -11.13
N ALA A 127 11.77 -6.79 -9.90
CA ALA A 127 10.41 -7.16 -9.57
C ALA A 127 9.38 -6.36 -10.39
N MET A 128 9.57 -5.05 -10.52
CA MET A 128 8.73 -4.18 -11.36
C MET A 128 8.79 -4.54 -12.85
N GLU A 129 9.97 -4.91 -13.36
CA GLU A 129 10.13 -5.38 -14.73
C GLU A 129 9.44 -6.73 -14.96
N THR A 130 9.44 -7.60 -13.94
CA THR A 130 8.82 -8.92 -13.97
C THR A 130 7.29 -8.84 -13.92
N ASP A 131 6.74 -7.99 -13.05
CA ASP A 131 5.31 -7.68 -13.02
C ASP A 131 5.07 -6.17 -12.84
N SER A 132 4.96 -5.47 -13.98
CA SER A 132 4.68 -4.02 -14.02
C SER A 132 3.32 -3.61 -13.45
N THR A 133 2.39 -4.55 -13.26
CA THR A 133 1.06 -4.27 -12.69
C THR A 133 1.05 -4.36 -11.17
N TRP A 134 2.08 -4.98 -10.58
CA TRP A 134 2.19 -5.14 -9.15
C TRP A 134 2.85 -3.91 -8.52
N SER A 135 2.13 -3.30 -7.58
CA SER A 135 2.49 -1.99 -7.06
C SER A 135 3.39 -2.01 -5.84
N ILE A 136 3.42 -3.11 -5.08
CA ILE A 136 4.25 -3.26 -3.88
C ILE A 136 5.72 -2.90 -4.15
N PRO A 137 6.42 -3.49 -5.14
CA PRO A 137 7.82 -3.14 -5.37
C PRO A 137 8.03 -1.67 -5.77
N ALA A 138 7.05 -1.06 -6.46
CA ALA A 138 7.11 0.35 -6.80
C ALA A 138 6.98 1.24 -5.55
N TYR A 139 6.12 0.87 -4.60
CA TYR A 139 5.96 1.63 -3.35
C TYR A 139 7.19 1.53 -2.46
N ASP A 140 7.71 0.32 -2.26
CA ASP A 140 8.92 0.10 -1.46
C ASP A 140 10.11 0.87 -2.04
N LEU A 141 10.26 0.84 -3.37
CA LEU A 141 11.31 1.58 -4.07
C LEU A 141 11.09 3.09 -3.97
N ALA A 142 9.85 3.58 -4.03
CA ALA A 142 9.53 5.00 -3.90
C ALA A 142 10.02 5.56 -2.55
N LEU A 143 9.73 4.83 -1.46
CA LEU A 143 10.12 5.24 -0.11
C LEU A 143 11.65 5.33 0.03
N ILE A 144 12.38 4.37 -0.55
CA ILE A 144 13.85 4.39 -0.57
C ILE A 144 14.36 5.57 -1.40
N MET A 145 13.85 5.75 -2.61
CA MET A 145 14.28 6.79 -3.55
C MET A 145 13.98 8.21 -3.05
N LEU A 146 12.86 8.42 -2.34
CA LEU A 146 12.52 9.72 -1.73
C LEU A 146 13.63 10.24 -0.81
N SER A 147 14.30 9.33 -0.10
CA SER A 147 15.37 9.70 0.82
C SER A 147 16.72 9.97 0.13
N GLN A 148 16.93 9.46 -1.08
CA GLN A 148 18.26 9.43 -1.74
C GLN A 148 18.32 10.23 -3.05
N ASP A 149 17.36 10.03 -3.95
CA ASP A 149 17.38 10.53 -5.32
C ASP A 149 16.45 11.75 -5.51
N GLY A 150 15.50 11.93 -4.59
CA GLY A 150 14.59 13.06 -4.56
C GLY A 150 13.25 12.83 -5.28
N PRO A 151 12.34 13.82 -5.23
CA PRO A 151 10.93 13.63 -5.57
C PRO A 151 10.64 13.44 -7.07
N GLY A 152 11.47 13.98 -7.96
CA GLY A 152 11.21 13.92 -9.41
C GLY A 152 11.29 12.50 -9.97
N GLU A 153 12.33 11.75 -9.59
CA GLU A 153 12.54 10.37 -10.02
C GLU A 153 11.42 9.44 -9.49
N VAL A 154 10.93 9.72 -8.28
CA VAL A 154 9.84 8.96 -7.64
C VAL A 154 8.53 9.15 -8.40
N ILE A 155 8.20 10.36 -8.83
CA ILE A 155 6.99 10.64 -9.60
C ILE A 155 7.01 9.88 -10.94
N GLU A 156 8.11 9.95 -11.68
CA GLU A 156 8.24 9.26 -12.97
C GLU A 156 8.10 7.73 -12.83
N MET A 157 8.63 7.19 -11.74
CA MET A 157 8.56 5.76 -11.43
C MET A 157 7.14 5.32 -11.01
N LEU A 158 6.42 6.12 -10.23
CA LEU A 158 5.06 5.80 -9.78
C LEU A 158 3.99 5.99 -10.87
N ARG A 159 4.30 6.68 -11.98
CA ARG A 159 3.36 6.95 -13.07
C ARG A 159 2.53 5.74 -13.55
N PRO A 160 3.10 4.52 -13.74
CA PRO A 160 2.33 3.36 -14.21
C PRO A 160 1.24 2.91 -13.22
N VAL A 161 1.43 3.19 -11.93
CA VAL A 161 0.52 2.82 -10.83
C VAL A 161 -0.19 4.02 -10.23
N ALA A 162 -0.15 5.19 -10.88
CA ALA A 162 -0.72 6.43 -10.36
C ALA A 162 -2.25 6.37 -10.11
N HIS A 163 -2.93 5.40 -10.70
CA HIS A 163 -4.36 5.14 -10.48
C HIS A 163 -4.65 4.43 -9.14
N LYS A 164 -3.64 4.00 -8.40
CA LYS A 164 -3.77 3.34 -7.10
C LYS A 164 -3.63 4.33 -5.95
N TYR A 165 -4.31 4.06 -4.84
CA TYR A 165 -4.45 5.00 -3.73
C TYR A 165 -3.12 5.34 -3.04
N GLU A 166 -2.23 4.38 -2.85
CA GLU A 166 -0.94 4.64 -2.21
C GLU A 166 -0.03 5.48 -3.11
N ALA A 167 -0.08 5.25 -4.43
CA ALA A 167 0.65 6.09 -5.39
C ALA A 167 0.15 7.55 -5.35
N ALA A 168 -1.17 7.74 -5.30
CA ALA A 168 -1.80 9.04 -5.18
C ALA A 168 -1.43 9.74 -3.86
N LEU A 169 -1.41 9.02 -2.74
CA LEU A 169 -0.98 9.53 -1.44
C LEU A 169 0.48 9.99 -1.46
N ILE A 170 1.40 9.17 -1.97
CA ILE A 170 2.83 9.52 -2.07
C ILE A 170 3.02 10.76 -2.97
N GLN A 171 2.36 10.80 -4.12
CA GLN A 171 2.46 11.95 -5.04
C GLN A 171 1.86 13.22 -4.43
N SER A 172 0.75 13.11 -3.68
CA SER A 172 0.16 14.21 -2.92
C SER A 172 1.14 14.74 -1.87
N GLU A 173 1.78 13.86 -1.10
CA GLU A 173 2.78 14.25 -0.11
C GLU A 173 3.96 14.99 -0.74
N ILE A 174 4.47 14.49 -1.88
CA ILE A 174 5.54 15.15 -2.63
C ILE A 174 5.12 16.56 -3.06
N ALA A 175 3.93 16.71 -3.64
CA ALA A 175 3.40 18.00 -4.07
C ALA A 175 3.23 18.97 -2.90
N TRP A 176 2.69 18.49 -1.77
CA TRP A 176 2.54 19.25 -0.54
C TRP A 176 3.88 19.76 -0.01
N ASN A 177 4.89 18.90 0.06
CA ASN A 177 6.23 19.25 0.53
C ASN A 177 6.95 20.24 -0.40
N ASN A 178 6.55 20.30 -1.68
CA ASN A 178 7.00 21.31 -2.63
C ASN A 178 6.22 22.64 -2.53
N GLY A 179 5.20 22.72 -1.67
CA GLY A 179 4.35 23.89 -1.48
C GLY A 179 3.25 24.05 -2.54
N ASP A 180 3.00 23.02 -3.36
CA ASP A 180 1.94 23.03 -4.37
C ASP A 180 0.70 22.31 -3.81
N THR A 181 -0.13 23.07 -3.09
CA THR A 181 -1.36 22.56 -2.45
C THR A 181 -2.40 22.11 -3.47
N ASP A 182 -2.45 22.75 -4.64
CA ASP A 182 -3.42 22.42 -5.68
C ASP A 182 -3.03 21.10 -6.36
N ALA A 183 -1.73 20.90 -6.63
CA ALA A 183 -1.25 19.61 -7.11
C ALA A 183 -1.48 18.50 -6.08
N ALA A 184 -1.25 18.76 -4.79
CA ALA A 184 -1.51 17.79 -3.74
C ALA A 184 -2.98 17.33 -3.73
N LEU A 185 -3.93 18.27 -3.76
CA LEU A 185 -5.35 17.93 -3.83
C LEU A 185 -5.72 17.19 -5.12
N ARG A 186 -5.19 17.60 -6.28
CA ARG A 186 -5.45 16.92 -7.56
C ARG A 186 -5.05 15.45 -7.53
N GLN A 187 -3.94 15.11 -6.87
CA GLN A 187 -3.52 13.71 -6.76
C GLN A 187 -4.51 12.88 -5.92
N LEU A 188 -5.11 13.48 -4.89
CA LEU A 188 -6.08 12.80 -4.03
C LEU A 188 -7.45 12.62 -4.68
N GLU A 189 -7.76 13.28 -5.80
CA GLU A 189 -9.07 13.17 -6.47
C GLU A 189 -9.44 11.72 -6.79
N ILE A 190 -8.46 10.89 -7.19
CA ILE A 190 -8.68 9.47 -7.49
C ILE A 190 -9.24 8.74 -6.27
N CYS A 191 -8.69 9.01 -5.09
CA CYS A 191 -9.17 8.43 -3.85
C CYS A 191 -10.55 8.98 -3.48
N LEU A 192 -10.71 10.31 -3.56
CA LEU A 192 -11.92 11.01 -3.09
C LEU A 192 -13.15 10.80 -3.97
N MET A 193 -12.99 10.24 -5.17
CA MET A 193 -14.09 9.87 -6.07
C MET A 193 -14.64 8.46 -5.81
N ASP A 194 -13.99 7.65 -4.96
CA ASP A 194 -14.54 6.37 -4.51
C ASP A 194 -15.75 6.61 -3.57
N GLU A 195 -16.67 5.64 -3.51
CA GLU A 195 -17.77 5.63 -2.54
C GLU A 195 -17.23 5.47 -1.11
N ASP A 196 -16.15 4.70 -0.94
CA ASP A 196 -15.51 4.41 0.34
C ASP A 196 -14.00 4.78 0.31
N PRO A 197 -13.65 6.08 0.27
CA PRO A 197 -12.27 6.52 0.19
C PRO A 197 -11.46 6.09 1.42
N PRO A 198 -10.15 5.78 1.26
CA PRO A 198 -9.29 5.47 2.40
C PRO A 198 -9.19 6.67 3.36
N PHE A 199 -9.23 6.40 4.66
CA PHE A 199 -9.25 7.44 5.69
C PHE A 199 -7.97 8.30 5.69
N GLU A 200 -6.85 7.75 5.23
CA GLU A 200 -5.59 8.45 5.01
C GLU A 200 -5.74 9.54 3.95
N ALA A 201 -6.43 9.24 2.84
CA ALA A 201 -6.68 10.21 1.78
C ALA A 201 -7.67 11.29 2.22
N LEU A 202 -8.72 10.90 2.95
CA LEU A 202 -9.64 11.85 3.58
C LEU A 202 -8.90 12.79 4.55
N ALA A 203 -8.05 12.25 5.43
CA ALA A 203 -7.28 13.04 6.38
C ALA A 203 -6.29 13.98 5.67
N ALA A 204 -5.58 13.50 4.66
CA ALA A 204 -4.68 14.32 3.85
C ALA A 204 -5.43 15.48 3.17
N ALA A 205 -6.57 15.20 2.54
CA ALA A 205 -7.40 16.22 1.92
C ALA A 205 -7.92 17.25 2.93
N ALA A 206 -8.38 16.78 4.10
CA ALA A 206 -8.88 17.65 5.17
C ALA A 206 -7.79 18.55 5.76
N LEU A 207 -6.54 18.08 5.86
CA LEU A 207 -5.38 18.90 6.21
C LEU A 207 -5.13 19.99 5.17
N ILE A 208 -5.13 19.63 3.88
CA ILE A 208 -4.91 20.60 2.81
C ILE A 208 -6.02 21.66 2.80
N TYR A 209 -7.29 21.25 2.90
CA TYR A 209 -8.42 22.17 3.01
C TYR A 209 -8.34 23.08 4.24
N THR A 210 -7.82 22.57 5.36
CA THR A 210 -7.62 23.37 6.57
C THR A 210 -6.62 24.50 6.35
N VAL A 211 -5.50 24.20 5.69
CA VAL A 211 -4.41 25.17 5.47
C VAL A 211 -4.76 26.17 4.37
N THR A 212 -5.50 25.75 3.34
CA THR A 212 -5.99 26.60 2.25
C THR A 212 -7.21 27.44 2.63
N GLY A 213 -7.79 27.23 3.82
CA GLY A 213 -8.90 28.04 4.35
C GLY A 213 -10.29 27.55 3.92
N HIS A 214 -10.37 26.38 3.29
CA HIS A 214 -11.61 25.69 2.94
C HIS A 214 -12.19 24.93 4.15
N TYR A 215 -12.45 25.68 5.24
CA TYR A 215 -12.83 25.09 6.53
C TYR A 215 -14.14 24.32 6.51
N TYR A 216 -15.07 24.65 5.61
CA TYR A 216 -16.33 23.92 5.47
C TYR A 216 -16.08 22.50 4.98
N GLN A 217 -15.32 22.34 3.90
CA GLN A 217 -14.91 21.05 3.37
C GLN A 217 -14.10 20.27 4.41
N ALA A 218 -13.08 20.89 5.00
CA ALA A 218 -12.26 20.26 6.03
C ALA A 218 -13.11 19.74 7.20
N SER A 219 -14.02 20.57 7.73
CA SER A 219 -14.86 20.18 8.87
C SER A 219 -15.93 19.13 8.52
N GLY A 220 -16.30 19.00 7.24
CA GLY A 220 -17.11 17.88 6.76
C GLY A 220 -16.36 16.57 6.92
N ILE A 221 -15.18 16.49 6.30
CA ILE A 221 -14.34 15.29 6.29
C ILE A 221 -13.89 14.89 7.71
N TRP A 222 -13.46 15.85 8.54
CA TRP A 222 -13.05 15.53 9.91
C TRP A 222 -14.17 14.94 10.76
N ARG A 223 -15.42 15.38 10.56
CA ARG A 223 -16.57 14.79 11.26
C ARG A 223 -16.88 13.38 10.79
N GLU A 224 -16.75 13.14 9.49
CA GLU A 224 -16.90 11.80 8.90
C GLU A 224 -15.89 10.81 9.48
N ILE A 225 -14.61 11.19 9.48
CA ILE A 225 -13.53 10.41 10.10
C ILE A 225 -13.83 10.12 11.57
N LEU A 226 -14.21 11.14 12.35
CA LEU A 226 -14.46 10.99 13.79
C LEU A 226 -15.69 10.09 14.08
N ALA A 227 -16.69 10.10 13.20
CA ALA A 227 -17.90 9.31 13.34
C ALA A 227 -17.71 7.85 12.89
N SER A 228 -16.71 7.55 12.06
CA SER A 228 -16.48 6.21 11.55
C SER A 228 -15.72 5.33 12.54
N PRO A 229 -16.26 4.17 12.98
CA PRO A 229 -15.53 3.24 13.82
C PRO A 229 -14.41 2.51 13.06
N GLU A 230 -14.46 2.50 11.73
CA GLU A 230 -13.50 1.82 10.85
C GLU A 230 -12.22 2.63 10.63
N ALA A 231 -12.24 3.93 10.91
CA ALA A 231 -11.05 4.76 10.86
C ALA A 231 -10.05 4.37 11.95
N ASP A 232 -8.77 4.29 11.58
CA ASP A 232 -7.69 4.02 12.52
C ASP A 232 -7.73 5.01 13.70
N ALA A 233 -7.35 4.53 14.89
CA ALA A 233 -7.40 5.32 16.11
C ALA A 233 -6.54 6.59 16.03
N ALA A 234 -5.38 6.56 15.35
CA ALA A 234 -4.53 7.72 15.17
C ALA A 234 -5.16 8.76 14.24
N ILE A 235 -5.83 8.32 13.17
CA ILE A 235 -6.53 9.22 12.24
C ILE A 235 -7.74 9.87 12.93
N ARG A 236 -8.48 9.10 13.75
CA ARG A 236 -9.57 9.65 14.57
C ARG A 236 -9.08 10.64 15.63
N LEU A 237 -7.92 10.38 16.24
CA LEU A 237 -7.30 11.32 17.16
C LEU A 237 -6.95 12.64 16.46
N MET A 238 -6.39 12.58 15.25
CA MET A 238 -6.12 13.77 14.43
C MET A 238 -7.40 14.59 14.17
N ALA A 239 -8.51 13.92 13.85
CA ALA A 239 -9.81 14.57 13.67
C ALA A 239 -10.32 15.25 14.96
N ALA A 240 -10.15 14.60 16.11
CA ALA A 240 -10.52 15.15 17.41
C ALA A 240 -9.68 16.38 17.78
N GLU A 241 -8.36 16.32 17.54
CA GLU A 241 -7.45 17.46 17.74
C GLU A 241 -7.85 18.67 16.89
N TYR A 242 -8.19 18.44 15.62
CA TYR A 242 -8.70 19.49 14.75
C TYR A 242 -9.97 20.14 15.31
N ALA A 243 -10.93 19.34 15.79
CA ALA A 243 -12.19 19.85 16.34
C ALA A 243 -11.95 20.76 17.55
N ILE A 244 -11.07 20.34 18.46
CA ILE A 244 -10.65 21.14 19.64
C ILE A 244 -9.99 22.46 19.19
N LEU A 245 -9.08 22.40 18.22
CA LEU A 245 -8.41 23.60 17.70
C LEU A 245 -9.40 24.58 17.05
N GLN A 246 -10.41 24.10 16.34
CA GLN A 246 -11.45 24.95 15.76
C GLN A 246 -12.32 25.62 16.83
N GLU A 247 -12.72 24.89 17.87
CA GLU A 247 -13.48 25.46 18.99
C GLU A 247 -12.70 26.59 19.68
N GLN A 248 -11.40 26.38 19.93
CA GLN A 248 -10.52 27.40 20.50
C GLN A 248 -10.37 28.63 19.60
N ARG A 249 -10.34 28.44 18.27
CA ARG A 249 -10.31 29.55 17.30
C ARG A 249 -11.62 30.33 17.28
N SER A 250 -12.75 29.64 17.35
CA SER A 250 -14.08 30.26 17.38
C SER A 250 -14.31 31.07 18.66
N SER A 251 -13.84 30.56 19.81
CA SER A 251 -13.95 31.23 21.11
C SER A 251 -13.07 32.48 21.26
N ARG A 252 -12.10 32.69 20.35
CA ARG A 252 -11.18 33.85 20.34
C ARG A 252 -11.60 34.97 19.38
N ARG A 253 -12.65 34.76 18.59
CA ARG A 253 -13.24 35.78 17.70
C ARG A 253 -14.47 36.39 18.35
#